data_AF-A0A101GGS4-F1
#
_entry.id   AF-A0A101GGS4-F1
#
_cell.length_a   1.000
_cell.length_b   1.000
_cell.length_c   1.000
_cell.angle_alpha   90.00
_cell.angle_beta   90.00
_cell.angle_gamma   90.00
#
_symmetry.space_group_name_H-M   'P 1'
#
loop_
_entity.id
_entity.type
_entity.pdbx_description
1 polymer ?
#
loop_
_entity_poly.entity_id
_entity_poly.type
_entity_poly.pdbx_seq_one_letter_code
_entity_poly.pdbx_strand_id
1 'polypeptide(L)'
;KIIMDMVFNHFGDQHWMMRDLPSYSFIHQWPEYTRSNFRSTTIPDPYHSQYDYQRMVDGWFDRHMPDLNQNDTLLANYLIQNSIWWIEYAGIDGIRMDTYQYADKEFMARWVNRIRQEYPDFSIVGELWVEQKALHAYWMESDLPDGNYKSPLQFLTDFPLYIAIRESMLDKEKGWDKGIERIYYCLSQDLLYSEPRNNMIFLDNHDLSRFYSVADENLQKFTLGLVMLYTLRGIPQLTYGTEQLMKGLESDGHGLIRRDMMGGWPNDPVNTFEAEGRNKLQQKAWETISTLANWRKSSPVIQSGETRHFLPENDVYSYFRYNQNDTVWVILNYGDEEALVRIDRFAEMLGQHYRGLEIITNEEITWGETLTLPPYKALIIKLLP
;
A
#
# COMPACT_ATOMS: atom_id res chain seq x y z
N LYS A 1 7.88 15.84 -7.13
CA LYS A 1 8.41 15.02 -6.03
C LYS A 1 8.91 13.70 -6.61
N ILE A 2 10.02 13.15 -6.12
CA ILE A 2 10.62 11.89 -6.54
C ILE A 2 10.89 11.06 -5.29
N ILE A 3 10.46 9.79 -5.27
CA ILE A 3 10.79 8.84 -4.21
C ILE A 3 11.76 7.83 -4.80
N MET A 4 12.91 7.64 -4.17
CA MET A 4 13.92 6.67 -4.62
C MET A 4 13.72 5.33 -3.93
N ASP A 5 13.76 4.25 -4.70
CA ASP A 5 13.84 2.90 -4.16
C ASP A 5 15.29 2.56 -3.76
N MET A 6 15.52 2.09 -2.54
CA MET A 6 16.84 1.73 -2.02
C MET A 6 16.81 0.34 -1.38
N VAL A 7 17.93 -0.38 -1.46
CA VAL A 7 18.09 -1.73 -0.91
C VAL A 7 19.28 -1.75 0.03
N PHE A 8 19.05 -2.07 1.30
CA PHE A 8 20.09 -2.19 2.33
C PHE A 8 20.37 -3.62 2.79
N ASN A 9 19.44 -4.54 2.48
CA ASN A 9 19.60 -5.93 2.87
C ASN A 9 20.74 -6.62 2.12
N HIS A 10 20.85 -6.36 0.82
CA HIS A 10 21.77 -7.07 -0.05
C HIS A 10 22.21 -6.18 -1.22
N PHE A 11 23.16 -6.72 -1.97
CA PHE A 11 23.68 -6.23 -3.23
C PHE A 11 23.81 -7.43 -4.17
N GLY A 12 24.01 -7.21 -5.47
CA GLY A 12 24.17 -8.32 -6.41
C GLY A 12 25.53 -9.03 -6.26
N ASP A 13 25.58 -10.34 -6.50
CA ASP A 13 26.81 -11.14 -6.48
C ASP A 13 27.87 -10.69 -7.52
N GLN A 14 27.46 -9.91 -8.51
CA GLN A 14 28.33 -9.27 -9.50
C GLN A 14 28.83 -7.88 -9.09
N HIS A 15 28.46 -7.37 -7.91
CA HIS A 15 28.94 -6.09 -7.42
C HIS A 15 30.47 -6.13 -7.29
N TRP A 16 31.15 -5.03 -7.62
CA TRP A 16 32.61 -5.01 -7.69
C TRP A 16 33.30 -5.37 -6.36
N MET A 17 32.70 -5.02 -5.22
CA MET A 17 33.18 -5.42 -3.88
C MET A 17 33.13 -6.94 -3.65
N MET A 18 32.30 -7.71 -4.37
CA MET A 18 32.31 -9.17 -4.25
C MET A 18 33.57 -9.81 -4.86
N ARG A 19 34.30 -9.07 -5.71
CA ARG A 19 35.58 -9.52 -6.28
C ARG A 19 36.73 -9.36 -5.28
N ASP A 20 36.62 -8.37 -4.41
CA ASP A 20 37.61 -8.04 -3.38
C ASP A 20 36.87 -7.32 -2.23
N LEU A 21 36.40 -8.11 -1.27
CA LEU A 21 35.59 -7.60 -0.16
C LEU A 21 36.44 -6.66 0.70
N PRO A 22 35.96 -5.44 1.01
CA PRO A 22 36.69 -4.51 1.87
C PRO A 22 37.03 -5.10 3.25
N SER A 23 36.18 -5.99 3.77
CA SER A 23 36.46 -6.86 4.91
C SER A 23 35.67 -8.16 4.81
N TYR A 24 36.10 -9.20 5.53
CA TYR A 24 35.38 -10.47 5.60
C TYR A 24 33.95 -10.30 6.15
N SER A 25 33.74 -9.31 7.03
CA SER A 25 32.48 -9.00 7.68
C SER A 25 31.57 -8.06 6.90
N PHE A 26 31.90 -7.64 5.67
CA PHE A 26 30.98 -6.79 4.87
C PHE A 26 29.70 -7.53 4.45
N ILE A 27 29.72 -8.86 4.47
CA ILE A 27 28.57 -9.71 4.22
C ILE A 27 28.43 -10.72 5.35
N HIS A 28 27.21 -11.22 5.57
CA HIS A 28 27.00 -12.32 6.49
C HIS A 28 27.59 -13.61 5.91
N GLN A 29 28.45 -14.24 6.71
CA GLN A 29 29.23 -15.41 6.32
C GLN A 29 28.61 -16.66 6.90
N TRP A 30 28.44 -17.67 6.04
CA TRP A 30 27.90 -18.97 6.42
C TRP A 30 28.83 -20.09 5.93
N PRO A 31 28.96 -21.21 6.66
CA PRO A 31 29.78 -22.35 6.23
C PRO A 31 29.36 -22.90 4.87
N GLU A 32 28.06 -22.82 4.57
CA GLU A 32 27.46 -23.09 3.27
C GLU A 32 26.39 -22.03 2.98
N TYR A 33 26.01 -21.86 1.71
CA TYR A 33 24.93 -20.93 1.35
C TYR A 33 23.70 -21.16 2.23
N THR A 34 23.31 -20.13 2.97
CA THR A 34 22.18 -20.17 3.88
C THR A 34 21.19 -19.10 3.47
N ARG A 35 20.02 -19.55 3.02
CA ARG A 35 18.92 -18.68 2.64
C ARG A 35 18.14 -18.21 3.87
N SER A 36 17.65 -16.97 3.82
CA SER A 36 16.65 -16.49 4.79
C SER A 36 15.45 -17.44 4.85
N ASN A 37 14.86 -17.59 6.04
CA ASN A 37 13.61 -18.33 6.18
C ASN A 37 12.38 -17.50 5.80
N PHE A 38 12.57 -16.20 5.51
CA PHE A 38 11.49 -15.25 5.15
C PHE A 38 10.41 -15.12 6.25
N ARG A 39 10.78 -15.37 7.52
CA ARG A 39 9.88 -15.28 8.67
C ARG A 39 10.26 -14.10 9.55
N SER A 40 9.92 -12.89 9.10
CA SER A 40 10.15 -11.64 9.86
C SER A 40 9.43 -11.62 11.21
N THR A 41 8.41 -12.46 11.41
CA THR A 41 7.74 -12.67 12.68
C THR A 41 8.67 -13.11 13.80
N THR A 42 9.81 -13.74 13.46
CA THR A 42 10.85 -14.14 14.43
C THR A 42 11.50 -12.95 15.14
N ILE A 43 11.44 -11.74 14.57
CA ILE A 43 12.11 -10.55 15.11
C ILE A 43 11.41 -10.01 16.38
N PRO A 44 10.07 -9.83 16.39
CA PRO A 44 9.33 -9.43 17.60
C PRO A 44 8.83 -10.61 18.44
N ASP A 45 8.95 -11.86 17.99
CA ASP A 45 8.43 -13.04 18.70
C ASP A 45 9.23 -13.33 19.99
N PRO A 46 8.67 -13.21 21.20
CA PRO A 46 9.41 -13.44 22.45
C PRO A 46 9.85 -14.90 22.65
N TYR A 47 9.37 -15.84 21.84
CA TYR A 47 9.68 -17.26 21.90
C TYR A 47 10.54 -17.75 20.74
N HIS A 48 11.07 -16.83 19.93
CA HIS A 48 11.85 -17.17 18.76
C HIS A 48 13.06 -18.04 19.13
N SER A 49 13.39 -19.01 18.28
CA SER A 49 14.66 -19.70 18.39
C SER A 49 15.78 -18.78 17.89
N GLN A 50 16.98 -18.87 18.46
CA GLN A 50 18.14 -18.14 17.92
C GLN A 50 18.48 -18.60 16.50
N TYR A 51 18.23 -19.89 16.21
CA TYR A 51 18.45 -20.49 14.89
C TYR A 51 17.59 -19.82 13.81
N ASP A 52 16.28 -19.69 14.06
CA ASP A 52 15.36 -19.11 13.08
C ASP A 52 15.54 -17.59 12.97
N TYR A 53 15.84 -16.91 14.07
CA TYR A 53 16.13 -15.49 14.06
C TYR A 53 17.37 -15.18 13.22
N GLN A 54 18.50 -15.85 13.45
CA GLN A 54 19.73 -15.64 12.67
C GLN A 54 19.52 -15.90 11.19
N ARG A 55 18.75 -16.94 10.83
CA ARG A 55 18.41 -17.18 9.43
C ARG A 55 17.56 -16.05 8.86
N MET A 56 16.63 -15.47 9.62
CA MET A 56 15.83 -14.35 9.15
C MET A 56 16.69 -13.12 8.84
N VAL A 57 17.55 -12.72 9.78
CA VAL A 57 18.28 -11.42 9.72
C VAL A 57 19.65 -11.47 9.05
N ASP A 58 20.31 -12.64 9.01
CA ASP A 58 21.66 -12.79 8.42
C ASP A 58 21.66 -13.74 7.20
N GLY A 59 20.53 -14.38 6.91
CA GLY A 59 20.39 -15.33 5.81
C GLY A 59 20.20 -14.60 4.48
N TRP A 60 20.85 -15.09 3.42
CA TRP A 60 20.79 -14.47 2.10
C TRP A 60 19.40 -14.59 1.48
N PHE A 61 18.92 -13.53 0.83
CA PHE A 61 17.62 -13.56 0.16
C PHE A 61 17.63 -14.57 -1.00
N ASP A 62 18.67 -14.52 -1.83
CA ASP A 62 18.92 -15.43 -2.94
C ASP A 62 20.42 -15.72 -3.09
N ARG A 63 20.80 -16.74 -3.89
CA ARG A 63 22.22 -17.04 -4.19
C ARG A 63 22.93 -15.88 -4.88
N HIS A 64 22.20 -15.08 -5.64
CA HIS A 64 22.73 -13.92 -6.35
C HIS A 64 22.66 -12.62 -5.53
N MET A 65 22.22 -12.70 -4.28
CA MET A 65 22.00 -11.56 -3.39
C MET A 65 22.74 -11.77 -2.06
N PRO A 66 24.09 -11.61 -2.04
CA PRO A 66 24.87 -11.62 -0.81
C PRO A 66 24.30 -10.65 0.24
N ASP A 67 24.07 -11.16 1.44
CA ASP A 67 23.47 -10.40 2.52
C ASP A 67 24.49 -9.48 3.19
N LEU A 68 24.19 -8.19 3.26
CA LEU A 68 25.06 -7.17 3.83
C LEU A 68 25.03 -7.24 5.35
N ASN A 69 26.19 -7.18 5.99
CA ASN A 69 26.26 -7.17 7.45
C ASN A 69 26.33 -5.73 7.99
N GLN A 70 25.17 -5.16 8.32
CA GLN A 70 25.08 -3.76 8.73
C GLN A 70 25.59 -3.49 10.18
N ASN A 71 26.06 -4.54 10.88
CA ASN A 71 26.85 -4.38 12.11
C ASN A 71 28.30 -3.98 11.82
N ASP A 72 28.82 -4.21 10.60
CA ASP A 72 30.11 -3.66 10.17
C ASP A 72 30.01 -2.14 10.04
N THR A 73 30.76 -1.42 10.88
CA THR A 73 30.68 0.04 10.95
C THR A 73 31.07 0.76 9.65
N LEU A 74 31.97 0.18 8.84
CA LEU A 74 32.36 0.77 7.56
C LEU A 74 31.23 0.64 6.54
N LEU A 75 30.58 -0.52 6.50
CA LEU A 75 29.43 -0.75 5.64
C LEU A 75 28.22 0.10 6.07
N ALA A 76 27.92 0.15 7.37
CA ALA A 76 26.84 0.99 7.88
C ALA A 76 27.04 2.47 7.52
N ASN A 77 28.26 2.98 7.66
CA ASN A 77 28.61 4.33 7.26
C ASN A 77 28.48 4.54 5.75
N TYR A 78 28.91 3.57 4.94
CA TYR A 78 28.76 3.61 3.49
C TYR A 78 27.28 3.74 3.08
N LEU A 79 26.40 2.91 3.64
CA LEU A 79 24.96 2.92 3.33
C LEU A 79 24.29 4.24 3.75
N ILE A 80 24.57 4.71 4.97
CA ILE A 80 24.04 6.00 5.47
C ILE A 80 24.50 7.16 4.60
N GLN A 81 25.80 7.24 4.29
CA GLN A 81 26.36 8.31 3.48
C GLN A 81 25.86 8.24 2.03
N ASN A 82 25.65 7.04 1.49
CA ASN A 82 25.06 6.84 0.18
C ASN A 82 23.63 7.41 0.10
N SER A 83 22.80 7.16 1.10
CA SER A 83 21.46 7.77 1.16
C SER A 83 21.53 9.30 1.20
N ILE A 84 22.34 9.87 2.11
CA ILE A 84 22.51 11.34 2.21
C ILE A 84 23.00 11.93 0.88
N TRP A 85 23.96 11.26 0.24
CA TRP A 85 24.49 11.68 -1.05
C TRP A 85 23.40 11.72 -2.12
N TRP A 86 22.55 10.68 -2.22
CA TRP A 86 21.45 10.67 -3.19
C TRP A 86 20.38 11.73 -2.89
N ILE A 87 20.09 11.97 -1.62
CA ILE A 87 19.19 13.04 -1.19
C ILE A 87 19.69 14.40 -1.70
N GLU A 88 20.95 14.76 -1.43
CA GLU A 88 21.53 16.05 -1.85
C GLU A 88 21.77 16.14 -3.35
N TYR A 89 22.31 15.08 -3.94
CA TYR A 89 22.75 15.09 -5.33
C TYR A 89 21.56 15.14 -6.29
N ALA A 90 20.52 14.36 -6.04
CA ALA A 90 19.36 14.23 -6.92
C ALA A 90 18.14 15.03 -6.45
N GLY A 91 18.15 15.58 -5.22
CA GLY A 91 17.02 16.31 -4.67
C GLY A 91 15.75 15.47 -4.53
N ILE A 92 15.89 14.19 -4.15
CA ILE A 92 14.74 13.30 -3.92
C ILE A 92 13.94 13.75 -2.69
N ASP A 93 12.64 13.46 -2.68
CA ASP A 93 11.68 13.89 -1.64
C ASP A 93 11.35 12.79 -0.63
N GLY A 94 11.83 11.57 -0.87
CA GLY A 94 11.62 10.43 0.01
C GLY A 94 12.37 9.19 -0.45
N ILE A 95 12.41 8.18 0.42
CA ILE A 95 12.97 6.86 0.12
C ILE A 95 11.90 5.80 0.37
N ARG A 96 11.68 4.91 -0.60
CA ARG A 96 11.08 3.60 -0.36
C ARG A 96 12.22 2.63 -0.10
N MET A 97 12.23 2.02 1.07
CA MET A 97 13.26 1.09 1.48
C MET A 97 12.76 -0.33 1.28
N ASP A 98 13.35 -1.00 0.29
CA ASP A 98 13.12 -2.40 -0.04
C ASP A 98 13.44 -3.31 1.15
N THR A 99 12.70 -4.42 1.25
CA THR A 99 13.04 -5.52 2.17
C THR A 99 13.37 -5.05 3.60
N TYR A 100 12.64 -4.04 4.12
CA TYR A 100 12.98 -3.33 5.36
C TYR A 100 13.15 -4.28 6.56
N GLN A 101 12.31 -5.32 6.64
CA GLN A 101 12.33 -6.32 7.70
C GLN A 101 13.52 -7.29 7.69
N TYR A 102 14.32 -7.31 6.62
CA TYR A 102 15.44 -8.23 6.49
C TYR A 102 16.75 -7.62 6.97
N ALA A 103 16.95 -6.31 6.79
CA ALA A 103 18.10 -5.60 7.31
C ALA A 103 18.08 -5.52 8.85
N ASP A 104 19.25 -5.44 9.48
CA ASP A 104 19.37 -5.30 10.93
C ASP A 104 18.54 -4.12 11.47
N LYS A 105 17.58 -4.41 12.34
CA LYS A 105 16.58 -3.43 12.80
C LYS A 105 17.19 -2.23 13.54
N GLU A 106 18.27 -2.45 14.29
CA GLU A 106 18.94 -1.38 15.05
C GLU A 106 19.72 -0.46 14.12
N PHE A 107 20.37 -1.01 13.10
CA PHE A 107 20.96 -0.24 12.00
C PHE A 107 19.89 0.55 11.25
N MET A 108 18.76 -0.06 10.90
CA MET A 108 17.68 0.64 10.21
C MET A 108 17.14 1.81 11.03
N ALA A 109 16.94 1.63 12.34
CA ALA A 109 16.57 2.71 13.24
C ALA A 109 17.63 3.82 13.29
N ARG A 110 18.91 3.46 13.40
CA ARG A 110 20.02 4.43 13.34
C ARG A 110 20.06 5.18 12.02
N TRP A 111 19.83 4.52 10.89
CA TRP A 111 19.80 5.12 9.57
C TRP A 111 18.66 6.12 9.45
N VAL A 112 17.42 5.73 9.76
CA VAL A 112 16.25 6.62 9.72
C VAL A 112 16.47 7.85 10.61
N ASN A 113 16.95 7.65 11.85
CA ASN A 113 17.26 8.77 12.75
C ASN A 113 18.33 9.69 12.18
N ARG A 114 19.37 9.14 11.54
CA ARG A 114 20.40 9.95 10.92
C ARG A 114 19.85 10.77 9.74
N ILE A 115 19.01 10.18 8.89
CA ILE A 115 18.36 10.91 7.79
C ILE A 115 17.45 12.02 8.34
N ARG A 116 16.64 11.73 9.37
CA ARG A 116 15.78 12.73 10.03
C ARG A 116 16.57 13.84 10.74
N GLN A 117 17.80 13.55 11.19
CA GLN A 117 18.67 14.58 11.76
C GLN A 117 19.13 15.59 10.70
N GLU A 118 19.49 15.12 9.50
CA GLU A 118 19.90 15.99 8.40
C GLU A 118 18.67 16.65 7.74
N TYR A 119 17.56 15.92 7.64
CA TYR A 119 16.32 16.32 6.95
C TYR A 119 15.08 15.97 7.79
N PRO A 120 14.66 16.86 8.71
CA PRO A 120 13.57 16.57 9.67
C PRO A 120 12.22 16.19 9.04
N ASP A 121 11.90 16.75 7.87
CA ASP A 121 10.64 16.52 7.16
C ASP A 121 10.74 15.43 6.07
N PHE A 122 11.88 14.73 5.99
CA PHE A 122 12.09 13.71 4.97
C PHE A 122 11.28 12.45 5.26
N SER A 123 10.67 11.90 4.21
CA SER A 123 9.76 10.75 4.32
C SER A 123 10.46 9.46 3.94
N ILE A 124 10.43 8.47 4.84
CA ILE A 124 10.91 7.12 4.58
C ILE A 124 9.76 6.14 4.73
N VAL A 125 9.47 5.41 3.65
CA VAL A 125 8.52 4.30 3.64
C VAL A 125 9.26 2.97 3.62
N GLY A 126 9.07 2.16 4.65
CA GLY A 126 9.60 0.80 4.68
C GLY A 126 8.66 -0.17 3.97
N GLU A 127 9.20 -1.01 3.10
CA GLU A 127 8.47 -2.17 2.60
C GLU A 127 8.47 -3.29 3.65
N LEU A 128 7.27 -3.64 4.12
CA LEU A 128 7.05 -4.71 5.08
C LEU A 128 5.96 -5.64 4.64
N TRP A 129 6.37 -6.79 4.11
CA TRP A 129 5.44 -7.82 3.66
C TRP A 129 4.96 -8.68 4.84
N VAL A 130 4.18 -8.05 5.73
CA VAL A 130 3.63 -8.66 6.95
C VAL A 130 2.12 -8.49 6.94
N GLU A 131 1.40 -9.61 7.03
CA GLU A 131 -0.06 -9.61 6.94
C GLU A 131 -0.72 -9.25 8.28
N GLN A 132 -0.12 -9.70 9.39
CA GLN A 132 -0.68 -9.47 10.73
C GLN A 132 -0.40 -8.04 11.18
N LYS A 133 -1.47 -7.28 11.43
CA LYS A 133 -1.39 -5.85 11.72
C LYS A 133 -0.57 -5.52 12.96
N ALA A 134 -0.63 -6.35 14.01
CA ALA A 134 0.19 -6.17 15.20
C ALA A 134 1.70 -6.28 14.91
N LEU A 135 2.09 -7.24 14.07
CA LEU A 135 3.49 -7.44 13.68
C LEU A 135 3.95 -6.39 12.66
N HIS A 136 3.03 -5.87 11.86
CA HIS A 136 3.29 -4.75 10.95
C HIS A 136 3.50 -3.44 11.74
N ALA A 137 2.66 -3.17 12.73
CA ALA A 137 2.74 -1.99 13.59
C ALA A 137 4.02 -1.93 14.45
N TYR A 138 4.62 -3.07 14.80
CA TYR A 138 5.91 -3.16 15.51
C TYR A 138 7.04 -2.34 14.85
N TRP A 139 6.97 -2.17 13.53
CA TRP A 139 8.01 -1.46 12.78
C TRP A 139 7.74 0.03 12.62
N MET A 140 6.57 0.53 13.03
CA MET A 140 6.21 1.93 12.92
C MET A 140 6.67 2.72 14.15
N GLU A 141 6.99 4.00 13.97
CA GLU A 141 7.18 4.92 15.10
C GLU A 141 5.96 4.90 16.01
N SER A 142 6.14 4.49 17.26
CA SER A 142 5.05 4.24 18.19
C SER A 142 5.46 4.52 19.64
N ASP A 143 4.49 4.98 20.42
CA ASP A 143 4.59 5.08 21.89
C ASP A 143 4.03 3.83 22.59
N LEU A 144 3.59 2.82 21.82
CA LEU A 144 3.09 1.57 22.39
C LEU A 144 4.21 0.83 23.14
N PRO A 145 3.92 0.15 24.26
CA PRO A 145 4.90 -0.63 24.99
C PRO A 145 5.28 -1.89 24.20
N ASP A 146 6.30 -1.80 23.35
CA ASP A 146 6.67 -2.80 22.34
C ASP A 146 8.07 -3.39 22.57
N GLY A 147 8.21 -4.20 23.62
CA GLY A 147 9.21 -5.28 23.64
C GLY A 147 10.70 -4.87 23.50
N ASN A 148 11.05 -3.62 23.84
CA ASN A 148 12.40 -3.01 23.84
C ASN A 148 12.91 -2.43 22.51
N TYR A 149 12.13 -2.40 21.43
CA TYR A 149 12.57 -1.78 20.16
C TYR A 149 11.77 -0.50 19.89
N LYS A 150 12.46 0.61 19.65
CA LYS A 150 11.83 1.89 19.31
C LYS A 150 12.11 2.24 17.86
N SER A 151 11.22 1.84 16.96
CA SER A 151 11.33 2.21 15.56
C SER A 151 11.14 3.72 15.37
N PRO A 152 11.96 4.40 14.55
CA PRO A 152 11.72 5.79 14.14
C PRO A 152 11.06 5.89 12.75
N LEU A 153 10.62 4.76 12.17
CA LEU A 153 10.10 4.71 10.81
C LEU A 153 8.69 5.30 10.72
N GLN A 154 8.51 6.26 9.83
CA GLN A 154 7.29 7.09 9.80
C GLN A 154 6.18 6.50 8.92
N PHE A 155 6.54 5.82 7.83
CA PHE A 155 5.61 5.35 6.80
C PHE A 155 5.86 3.87 6.49
N LEU A 156 4.80 3.12 6.20
CA LEU A 156 4.84 1.70 5.85
C LEU A 156 3.99 1.39 4.62
N THR A 157 4.39 0.42 3.81
CA THR A 157 3.48 -0.22 2.83
C THR A 157 2.39 -0.99 3.56
N ASP A 158 1.12 -0.62 3.42
CA ASP A 158 -0.04 -1.22 4.11
C ASP A 158 -0.44 -2.59 3.51
N PHE A 159 0.46 -3.58 3.61
CA PHE A 159 0.18 -4.95 3.20
C PHE A 159 -1.03 -5.58 3.91
N PRO A 160 -1.29 -5.33 5.22
CA PRO A 160 -2.51 -5.81 5.86
C PRO A 160 -3.79 -5.34 5.15
N LEU A 161 -3.87 -4.06 4.76
CA LEU A 161 -5.02 -3.55 4.01
C LEU A 161 -5.06 -4.07 2.56
N TYR A 162 -3.91 -4.13 1.88
CA TYR A 162 -3.83 -4.72 0.53
C TYR A 162 -4.34 -6.17 0.53
N ILE A 163 -3.90 -7.00 1.48
CA ILE A 163 -4.33 -8.40 1.58
C ILE A 163 -5.81 -8.48 1.89
N ALA A 164 -6.33 -7.65 2.80
CA ALA A 164 -7.76 -7.59 3.07
C ALA A 164 -8.59 -7.29 1.80
N ILE A 165 -8.17 -6.31 1.00
CA ILE A 165 -8.82 -5.93 -0.27
C ILE A 165 -8.67 -7.03 -1.33
N ARG A 166 -7.47 -7.62 -1.47
CA ARG A 166 -7.22 -8.68 -2.44
C ARG A 166 -8.06 -9.92 -2.12
N GLU A 167 -7.98 -10.40 -0.89
CA GLU A 167 -8.72 -11.60 -0.47
C GLU A 167 -10.23 -11.35 -0.49
N SER A 168 -10.69 -10.13 -0.16
CA SER A 168 -12.13 -9.82 -0.30
C SER A 168 -12.62 -9.90 -1.75
N MET A 169 -11.77 -9.63 -2.74
CA MET A 169 -12.09 -9.79 -4.17
C MET A 169 -12.07 -11.26 -4.62
N LEU A 170 -11.23 -12.09 -4.00
CA LEU A 170 -11.01 -13.49 -4.38
C LEU A 170 -11.93 -14.48 -3.65
N ASP A 171 -12.46 -14.10 -2.49
CA ASP A 171 -13.39 -14.93 -1.73
C ASP A 171 -14.62 -15.31 -2.58
N LYS A 172 -14.87 -16.61 -2.67
CA LYS A 172 -16.06 -17.16 -3.36
C LYS A 172 -17.29 -17.22 -2.45
N GLU A 173 -17.06 -17.15 -1.14
CA GLU A 173 -18.08 -17.25 -0.11
C GLU A 173 -18.03 -16.02 0.77
N LYS A 174 -19.20 -15.60 1.24
CA LYS A 174 -19.36 -14.50 2.21
C LYS A 174 -19.43 -15.09 3.61
N GLY A 175 -19.00 -14.33 4.61
CA GLY A 175 -18.98 -14.79 5.98
C GLY A 175 -18.44 -13.74 6.92
N TRP A 176 -18.39 -14.08 8.21
CA TRP A 176 -17.96 -13.16 9.25
C TRP A 176 -16.61 -12.52 8.91
N ASP A 177 -15.63 -13.28 8.43
CA ASP A 177 -14.26 -12.85 8.12
C ASP A 177 -13.90 -12.95 6.63
N LYS A 178 -14.90 -12.98 5.74
CA LYS A 178 -14.74 -13.12 4.28
C LYS A 178 -15.42 -11.99 3.52
N GLY A 179 -15.01 -11.78 2.28
CA GLY A 179 -15.52 -10.70 1.44
C GLY A 179 -15.23 -9.34 2.06
N ILE A 180 -16.18 -8.41 1.92
CA ILE A 180 -16.01 -7.01 2.33
C ILE A 180 -15.75 -6.83 3.85
N GLU A 181 -16.13 -7.79 4.68
CA GLU A 181 -15.86 -7.80 6.13
C GLU A 181 -14.36 -7.78 6.46
N ARG A 182 -13.51 -8.36 5.60
CA ARG A 182 -12.05 -8.33 5.77
C ARG A 182 -11.53 -6.90 5.85
N ILE A 183 -12.08 -6.00 5.03
CA ILE A 183 -11.67 -4.60 4.98
C ILE A 183 -12.14 -3.87 6.25
N TYR A 184 -13.37 -4.11 6.70
CA TYR A 184 -13.87 -3.56 7.95
C TYR A 184 -13.00 -3.97 9.15
N TYR A 185 -12.72 -5.26 9.31
CA TYR A 185 -11.90 -5.75 10.43
C TYR A 185 -10.43 -5.38 10.33
N CYS A 186 -9.90 -5.24 9.11
CA CYS A 186 -8.56 -4.70 8.95
C CYS A 186 -8.55 -3.25 9.48
N LEU A 187 -9.43 -2.38 9.00
CA LEU A 187 -9.51 -0.98 9.43
C LEU A 187 -9.82 -0.83 10.93
N SER A 188 -10.64 -1.70 11.52
CA SER A 188 -10.93 -1.62 12.97
C SER A 188 -9.69 -1.84 13.84
N GLN A 189 -8.66 -2.53 13.33
CA GLN A 189 -7.39 -2.75 14.01
C GLN A 189 -6.39 -1.59 13.84
N ASP A 190 -6.80 -0.46 13.24
CA ASP A 190 -5.97 0.75 13.15
C ASP A 190 -5.53 1.31 14.51
N LEU A 191 -6.20 0.91 15.59
CA LEU A 191 -5.81 1.20 16.97
C LEU A 191 -4.37 0.77 17.31
N LEU A 192 -3.78 -0.13 16.50
CA LEU A 192 -2.41 -0.62 16.68
C LEU A 192 -1.35 0.30 16.08
N TYR A 193 -1.74 1.25 15.23
CA TYR A 193 -0.83 2.22 14.63
C TYR A 193 -0.95 3.57 15.36
N SER A 194 0.19 4.24 15.54
CA SER A 194 0.24 5.59 16.09
C SER A 194 -0.40 6.63 15.16
N GLU A 195 -0.08 6.58 13.87
CA GLU A 195 -0.62 7.45 12.83
C GLU A 195 -0.88 6.65 11.56
N PRO A 196 -2.03 5.97 11.45
CA PRO A 196 -2.22 5.05 10.35
C PRO A 196 -2.48 5.75 9.01
N ARG A 197 -2.75 7.08 9.00
CA ARG A 197 -2.83 7.87 7.76
C ARG A 197 -1.48 8.01 7.06
N ASN A 198 -0.38 7.69 7.74
CA ASN A 198 0.95 7.61 7.13
C ASN A 198 1.15 6.31 6.34
N ASN A 199 0.30 5.30 6.47
CA ASN A 199 0.51 4.09 5.70
C ASN A 199 0.25 4.33 4.20
N MET A 200 1.15 3.82 3.37
CA MET A 200 1.03 3.81 1.92
C MET A 200 0.12 2.66 1.51
N ILE A 201 -1.08 2.99 1.04
CA ILE A 201 -2.10 2.02 0.62
C ILE A 201 -2.01 1.80 -0.88
N PHE A 202 -2.20 0.57 -1.34
CA PHE A 202 -2.07 0.18 -2.74
C PHE A 202 -2.97 -1.02 -3.04
N LEU A 203 -3.22 -1.25 -4.33
CA LEU A 203 -4.04 -2.37 -4.81
C LEU A 203 -3.20 -3.48 -5.45
N ASP A 204 -2.01 -3.12 -5.93
CA ASP A 204 -0.98 -3.97 -6.48
C ASP A 204 0.35 -3.20 -6.44
N ASN A 205 1.43 -3.87 -6.79
CA ASN A 205 2.74 -3.28 -7.08
C ASN A 205 3.47 -4.20 -8.07
N HIS A 206 4.78 -4.02 -8.21
CA HIS A 206 5.60 -4.79 -9.14
C HIS A 206 5.87 -6.25 -8.73
N ASP A 207 5.51 -6.66 -7.52
CA ASP A 207 5.65 -8.03 -6.98
C ASP A 207 4.32 -8.76 -6.84
N LEU A 208 3.21 -8.10 -7.21
CA LEU A 208 1.85 -8.59 -6.95
C LEU A 208 1.08 -8.78 -8.26
N SER A 209 0.10 -9.67 -8.23
CA SER A 209 -0.86 -9.82 -9.34
C SER A 209 -1.51 -8.47 -9.64
N ARG A 210 -1.65 -8.14 -10.93
CA ARG A 210 -2.29 -6.89 -11.35
C ARG A 210 -3.72 -6.82 -10.82
N PHE A 211 -4.10 -5.69 -10.25
CA PHE A 211 -5.38 -5.56 -9.57
C PHE A 211 -6.56 -5.80 -10.52
N TYR A 212 -6.46 -5.42 -11.80
CA TYR A 212 -7.51 -5.73 -12.77
C TYR A 212 -7.70 -7.24 -12.98
N SER A 213 -6.64 -8.04 -12.94
CA SER A 213 -6.73 -9.51 -12.97
C SER A 213 -7.31 -10.07 -11.67
N VAL A 214 -6.95 -9.51 -10.51
CA VAL A 214 -7.55 -9.86 -9.21
C VAL A 214 -9.05 -9.55 -9.18
N ALA A 215 -9.45 -8.45 -9.82
CA ALA A 215 -10.84 -8.03 -9.97
C ALA A 215 -11.60 -8.80 -11.07
N ASP A 216 -11.11 -9.99 -11.47
CA ASP A 216 -11.72 -10.86 -12.49
C ASP A 216 -11.94 -10.15 -13.84
N GLU A 217 -11.05 -9.21 -14.16
CA GLU A 217 -11.13 -8.34 -15.34
C GLU A 217 -12.47 -7.60 -15.46
N ASN A 218 -13.14 -7.38 -14.34
CA ASN A 218 -14.42 -6.72 -14.23
C ASN A 218 -14.22 -5.24 -13.87
N LEU A 219 -14.68 -4.34 -14.75
CA LEU A 219 -14.46 -2.91 -14.57
C LEU A 219 -15.21 -2.35 -13.35
N GLN A 220 -16.38 -2.91 -12.99
CA GLN A 220 -17.10 -2.48 -11.79
C GLN A 220 -16.34 -2.86 -10.51
N LYS A 221 -15.87 -4.11 -10.39
CA LYS A 221 -15.02 -4.56 -9.27
C LYS A 221 -13.72 -3.76 -9.18
N PHE A 222 -13.09 -3.51 -10.34
CA PHE A 222 -11.92 -2.64 -10.44
C PHE A 222 -12.21 -1.23 -9.91
N THR A 223 -13.38 -0.68 -10.24
CA THR A 223 -13.82 0.65 -9.76
C THR A 223 -14.02 0.65 -8.24
N LEU A 224 -14.57 -0.42 -7.64
CA LEU A 224 -14.67 -0.53 -6.17
C LEU A 224 -13.30 -0.39 -5.50
N GLY A 225 -12.28 -1.08 -6.01
CA GLY A 225 -10.91 -0.99 -5.51
C GLY A 225 -10.31 0.39 -5.67
N LEU A 226 -10.49 1.03 -6.84
CA LEU A 226 -10.03 2.40 -7.06
C LEU A 226 -10.70 3.40 -6.13
N VAL A 227 -12.02 3.28 -5.90
CA VAL A 227 -12.71 4.14 -4.94
C VAL A 227 -12.06 3.98 -3.57
N MET A 228 -11.91 2.75 -3.08
CA MET A 228 -11.25 2.49 -1.79
C MET A 228 -9.82 3.05 -1.74
N LEU A 229 -9.01 2.87 -2.79
CA LEU A 229 -7.65 3.41 -2.87
C LEU A 229 -7.63 4.94 -2.70
N TYR A 230 -8.56 5.65 -3.34
CA TYR A 230 -8.56 7.11 -3.34
C TYR A 230 -9.33 7.75 -2.18
N THR A 231 -10.20 7.02 -1.47
CA THR A 231 -11.04 7.58 -0.39
C THR A 231 -10.80 7.01 1.00
N LEU A 232 -10.18 5.84 1.15
CA LEU A 232 -9.71 5.37 2.45
C LEU A 232 -8.60 6.29 2.98
N ARG A 233 -8.35 6.18 4.29
CA ARG A 233 -7.20 6.86 4.91
C ARG A 233 -5.91 6.31 4.30
N GLY A 234 -4.86 7.12 4.34
CA GLY A 234 -3.52 6.68 3.91
C GLY A 234 -3.04 7.46 2.70
N ILE A 235 -1.85 7.11 2.24
CA ILE A 235 -1.22 7.69 1.06
C ILE A 235 -1.42 6.71 -0.10
N PRO A 236 -2.26 7.02 -1.10
CA PRO A 236 -2.49 6.11 -2.21
C PRO A 236 -1.27 5.98 -3.12
N GLN A 237 -0.90 4.74 -3.42
CA GLN A 237 0.06 4.37 -4.45
C GLN A 237 -0.64 3.59 -5.56
N LEU A 238 -0.46 4.05 -6.80
CA LEU A 238 -0.97 3.41 -8.01
C LEU A 238 0.22 2.84 -8.80
N THR A 239 0.11 1.61 -9.28
CA THR A 239 1.15 0.99 -10.12
C THR A 239 0.97 1.41 -11.57
N TYR A 240 2.05 1.70 -12.28
CA TYR A 240 1.99 2.07 -13.70
C TYR A 240 1.24 1.00 -14.51
N GLY A 241 0.40 1.42 -15.45
CA GLY A 241 -0.35 0.52 -16.32
C GLY A 241 -1.69 0.04 -15.75
N THR A 242 -1.93 0.24 -14.46
CA THR A 242 -3.25 0.00 -13.85
C THR A 242 -4.32 0.89 -14.51
N GLU A 243 -3.96 2.11 -14.91
CA GLU A 243 -4.80 3.03 -15.70
C GLU A 243 -5.08 2.57 -17.14
N GLN A 244 -4.34 1.57 -17.62
CA GLN A 244 -4.53 0.96 -18.94
C GLN A 244 -5.12 -0.45 -18.85
N LEU A 245 -5.58 -0.85 -17.67
CA LEU A 245 -6.10 -2.19 -17.38
C LEU A 245 -5.08 -3.29 -17.70
N MET A 246 -3.80 -3.06 -17.39
CA MET A 246 -2.78 -4.09 -17.52
C MET A 246 -3.12 -5.30 -16.66
N LYS A 247 -2.80 -6.49 -17.19
CA LYS A 247 -3.16 -7.79 -16.65
C LYS A 247 -1.91 -8.58 -16.28
N GLY A 248 -2.06 -9.54 -15.39
CA GLY A 248 -1.03 -10.49 -15.03
C GLY A 248 -1.25 -11.07 -13.64
N LEU A 249 -1.00 -12.36 -13.48
CA LEU A 249 -0.96 -13.02 -12.18
C LEU A 249 0.50 -13.24 -11.79
N GLU A 250 0.80 -13.02 -10.51
CA GLU A 250 2.12 -13.28 -9.95
C GLU A 250 2.52 -14.75 -10.13
N SER A 251 1.56 -15.67 -10.01
CA SER A 251 1.74 -17.10 -10.23
C SER A 251 2.26 -17.47 -11.63
N ASP A 252 2.04 -16.61 -12.61
CA ASP A 252 2.47 -16.81 -13.99
C ASP A 252 3.86 -16.19 -14.26
N GLY A 253 4.43 -15.49 -13.26
CA GLY A 253 5.78 -14.96 -13.23
C GLY A 253 5.87 -13.44 -13.25
N HIS A 254 6.89 -12.90 -12.58
CA HIS A 254 7.09 -11.46 -12.41
C HIS A 254 7.25 -10.68 -13.72
N GLY A 255 7.72 -11.32 -14.80
CA GLY A 255 7.80 -10.68 -16.12
C GLY A 255 6.43 -10.29 -16.69
N LEU A 256 5.36 -11.00 -16.33
CA LEU A 256 4.01 -10.71 -16.82
C LEU A 256 3.36 -9.54 -16.08
N ILE A 257 3.59 -9.43 -14.77
CA ILE A 257 3.11 -8.29 -13.98
C ILE A 257 3.99 -7.04 -14.20
N ARG A 258 5.17 -7.15 -14.81
CA ARG A 258 6.10 -6.04 -15.11
C ARG A 258 6.25 -5.73 -16.61
N ARG A 259 5.20 -6.01 -17.39
CA ARG A 259 5.21 -5.74 -18.84
C ARG A 259 5.44 -4.28 -19.15
N ASP A 260 5.91 -4.06 -20.36
CA ASP A 260 6.05 -2.75 -20.97
C ASP A 260 4.71 -2.00 -20.98
N MET A 261 4.75 -0.71 -20.59
CA MET A 261 3.62 0.20 -20.72
C MET A 261 3.24 0.35 -22.19
N MET A 262 1.96 0.19 -22.55
CA MET A 262 1.53 0.31 -23.95
C MET A 262 1.76 1.74 -24.46
N GLY A 263 2.63 1.90 -25.46
CA GLY A 263 3.05 3.19 -26.02
C GLY A 263 4.40 3.68 -25.51
N GLY A 264 5.05 2.96 -24.60
CA GLY A 264 6.34 3.34 -24.01
C GLY A 264 7.51 3.24 -24.98
N TRP A 265 7.35 2.51 -26.09
CA TRP A 265 8.41 2.27 -27.08
C TRP A 265 8.03 2.88 -28.44
N PRO A 266 9.01 3.43 -29.20
CA PRO A 266 8.74 4.11 -30.48
C PRO A 266 7.97 3.29 -31.52
N ASN A 267 8.05 1.96 -31.44
CA ASN A 267 7.43 1.04 -32.40
C ASN A 267 6.23 0.28 -31.82
N ASP A 268 5.70 0.71 -30.68
CA ASP A 268 4.51 0.08 -30.10
C ASP A 268 3.30 0.23 -31.04
N PRO A 269 2.55 -0.86 -31.29
CA PRO A 269 1.39 -0.82 -32.18
C PRO A 269 0.21 -0.03 -31.58
N VAL A 270 0.24 0.18 -30.27
CA VAL A 270 -0.81 0.87 -29.50
C VAL A 270 -0.12 1.84 -28.56
N ASN A 271 -0.55 3.10 -28.58
CA ASN A 271 -0.09 4.13 -27.67
C ASN A 271 -1.24 4.62 -26.79
N THR A 272 -1.32 4.12 -25.55
CA THR A 272 -2.37 4.47 -24.60
C THR A 272 -2.05 5.72 -23.75
N PHE A 273 -0.95 6.41 -24.02
CA PHE A 273 -0.76 7.78 -23.49
C PHE A 273 -1.77 8.74 -24.13
N GLU A 274 -2.09 8.54 -25.41
CA GLU A 274 -3.10 9.31 -26.14
C GLU A 274 -4.50 8.73 -25.94
N ALA A 275 -5.53 9.56 -26.08
CA ALA A 275 -6.92 9.12 -25.93
C ALA A 275 -7.34 8.17 -27.06
N GLU A 276 -6.88 8.44 -28.27
CA GLU A 276 -7.21 7.70 -29.48
C GLU A 276 -6.66 6.27 -29.48
N GLY A 277 -5.57 6.02 -28.74
CA GLY A 277 -4.99 4.69 -28.58
C GLY A 277 -5.62 3.85 -27.47
N ARG A 278 -6.55 4.41 -26.68
CA ARG A 278 -7.28 3.69 -25.63
C ARG A 278 -8.57 3.09 -26.17
N ASN A 279 -8.82 1.82 -25.86
CA ASN A 279 -10.14 1.24 -26.08
C ASN A 279 -11.17 1.78 -25.06
N LYS A 280 -12.46 1.47 -25.24
CA LYS A 280 -13.54 1.99 -24.37
C LYS A 280 -13.35 1.69 -22.88
N LEU A 281 -12.86 0.49 -22.53
CA LEU A 281 -12.66 0.10 -21.13
C LEU A 281 -11.45 0.84 -20.54
N GLN A 282 -10.35 0.92 -21.29
CA GLN A 282 -9.15 1.66 -20.90
C GLN A 282 -9.44 3.15 -20.73
N GLN A 283 -10.23 3.72 -21.64
CA GLN A 283 -10.67 5.11 -21.53
C GLN A 283 -11.46 5.34 -20.26
N LYS A 284 -12.40 4.44 -19.93
CA LYS A 284 -13.20 4.56 -18.70
C LYS A 284 -12.35 4.39 -17.43
N ALA A 285 -11.38 3.47 -17.44
CA ALA A 285 -10.45 3.28 -16.33
C ALA A 285 -9.57 4.53 -16.11
N TRP A 286 -9.00 5.07 -17.19
CA TRP A 286 -8.21 6.29 -17.15
C TRP A 286 -9.04 7.49 -16.68
N GLU A 287 -10.26 7.68 -17.17
CA GLU A 287 -11.16 8.76 -16.73
C GLU A 287 -11.46 8.64 -15.24
N THR A 288 -11.79 7.43 -14.78
CA THR A 288 -12.10 7.18 -13.36
C THR A 288 -10.89 7.52 -12.49
N ILE A 289 -9.70 7.03 -12.83
CA ILE A 289 -8.47 7.31 -12.08
C ILE A 289 -8.12 8.80 -12.13
N SER A 290 -8.21 9.43 -13.29
CA SER A 290 -7.91 10.84 -13.48
C SER A 290 -8.85 11.72 -12.65
N THR A 291 -10.15 11.42 -12.64
CA THR A 291 -11.14 12.12 -11.82
C THR A 291 -10.84 11.95 -10.33
N LEU A 292 -10.65 10.71 -9.86
CA LEU A 292 -10.39 10.43 -8.44
C LEU A 292 -9.09 11.06 -7.95
N ALA A 293 -8.00 10.92 -8.72
CA ALA A 293 -6.70 11.46 -8.35
C ALA A 293 -6.70 13.00 -8.33
N ASN A 294 -7.32 13.65 -9.32
CA ASN A 294 -7.41 15.11 -9.35
C ASN A 294 -8.33 15.66 -8.27
N TRP A 295 -9.48 15.03 -8.03
CA TRP A 295 -10.37 15.43 -6.94
C TRP A 295 -9.69 15.27 -5.56
N ARG A 296 -9.00 14.15 -5.32
CA ARG A 296 -8.29 13.92 -4.06
C ARG A 296 -7.24 14.99 -3.78
N LYS A 297 -6.53 15.49 -4.80
CA LYS A 297 -5.52 16.56 -4.65
C LYS A 297 -6.10 17.86 -4.06
N SER A 298 -7.36 18.15 -4.31
CA SER A 298 -8.04 19.36 -3.81
C SER A 298 -9.04 19.09 -2.70
N SER A 299 -9.01 17.90 -2.07
CA SER A 299 -10.00 17.49 -1.07
C SER A 299 -9.35 17.24 0.31
N PRO A 300 -9.23 18.27 1.16
CA PRO A 300 -8.63 18.13 2.50
C PRO A 300 -9.33 17.08 3.37
N VAL A 301 -10.65 16.95 3.23
CA VAL A 301 -11.45 15.94 3.96
C VAL A 301 -11.01 14.51 3.63
N ILE A 302 -10.59 14.24 2.39
CA ILE A 302 -10.07 12.93 2.00
C ILE A 302 -8.60 12.76 2.37
N GLN A 303 -7.81 13.84 2.31
CA GLN A 303 -6.38 13.80 2.63
C GLN A 303 -6.13 13.55 4.11
N SER A 304 -6.84 14.24 4.99
CA SER A 304 -6.55 14.23 6.44
C SER A 304 -7.78 14.15 7.34
N GLY A 305 -8.99 14.12 6.78
CA GLY A 305 -10.23 14.00 7.56
C GLY A 305 -10.33 12.68 8.30
N GLU A 306 -11.17 12.66 9.32
CA GLU A 306 -11.50 11.47 10.12
C GLU A 306 -12.31 10.48 9.28
N THR A 307 -12.35 9.22 9.73
CA THR A 307 -13.13 8.15 9.10
C THR A 307 -14.16 7.64 10.09
N ARG A 308 -15.43 7.56 9.67
CA ARG A 308 -16.46 6.76 10.34
C ARG A 308 -16.98 5.71 9.39
N HIS A 309 -16.77 4.44 9.69
CA HIS A 309 -17.28 3.34 8.89
C HIS A 309 -18.43 2.62 9.59
N PHE A 310 -19.32 2.04 8.80
CA PHE A 310 -20.42 1.20 9.26
C PHE A 310 -20.08 -0.25 8.95
N LEU A 311 -20.48 -1.16 9.83
CA LEU A 311 -20.39 -2.60 9.57
C LEU A 311 -20.99 -2.91 8.19
N PRO A 312 -20.35 -3.74 7.36
CA PRO A 312 -21.00 -4.21 6.15
C PRO A 312 -22.32 -4.91 6.46
N GLU A 313 -23.35 -4.69 5.64
CA GLU A 313 -24.63 -5.39 5.72
C GLU A 313 -25.07 -5.73 4.29
N ASN A 314 -25.39 -7.01 4.03
CA ASN A 314 -25.78 -7.49 2.69
C ASN A 314 -24.79 -7.06 1.59
N ASP A 315 -23.48 -7.22 1.88
CA ASP A 315 -22.37 -6.80 1.02
C ASP A 315 -22.28 -5.30 0.74
N VAL A 316 -23.07 -4.47 1.41
CA VAL A 316 -22.95 -3.02 1.34
C VAL A 316 -22.01 -2.53 2.42
N TYR A 317 -20.91 -1.93 2.00
CA TYR A 317 -19.98 -1.26 2.91
C TYR A 317 -20.03 0.24 2.73
N SER A 318 -20.17 0.95 3.84
CA SER A 318 -20.30 2.39 3.84
C SER A 318 -19.40 3.04 4.88
N TYR A 319 -18.79 4.15 4.49
CA TYR A 319 -17.98 4.96 5.38
C TYR A 319 -18.02 6.43 4.96
N PHE A 320 -17.66 7.28 5.91
CA PHE A 320 -17.63 8.72 5.75
C PHE A 320 -16.22 9.20 6.01
N ARG A 321 -15.76 10.12 5.16
CA ARG A 321 -14.61 10.97 5.43
C ARG A 321 -15.13 12.35 5.80
N TYR A 322 -14.76 12.86 6.96
CA TYR A 322 -15.32 14.11 7.46
C TYR A 322 -14.30 14.97 8.19
N ASN A 323 -14.54 16.28 8.19
CA ASN A 323 -13.87 17.25 9.03
C ASN A 323 -14.87 18.37 9.40
N GLN A 324 -14.39 19.50 9.91
CA GLN A 324 -15.26 20.61 10.31
C GLN A 324 -16.02 21.28 9.14
N ASN A 325 -15.56 21.10 7.90
CA ASN A 325 -16.03 21.84 6.73
C ASN A 325 -16.80 20.97 5.73
N ASP A 326 -16.36 19.73 5.53
CA ASP A 326 -16.88 18.84 4.50
C ASP A 326 -17.15 17.45 5.07
N THR A 327 -18.17 16.80 4.53
CA THR A 327 -18.48 15.37 4.74
C THR A 327 -18.63 14.71 3.38
N VAL A 328 -17.90 13.62 3.18
CA VAL A 328 -17.98 12.78 1.99
C VAL A 328 -18.45 11.39 2.41
N TRP A 329 -19.58 10.98 1.85
CA TRP A 329 -20.15 9.66 2.03
C TRP A 329 -19.68 8.73 0.91
N VAL A 330 -19.03 7.63 1.28
CA VAL A 330 -18.67 6.56 0.35
C VAL A 330 -19.55 5.35 0.65
N ILE A 331 -20.15 4.81 -0.39
CA ILE A 331 -20.96 3.60 -0.29
C ILE A 331 -20.70 2.68 -1.46
N LEU A 332 -20.46 1.41 -1.13
CA LEU A 332 -20.04 0.36 -2.04
C LEU A 332 -21.04 -0.79 -1.92
N ASN A 333 -21.74 -1.12 -2.99
CA ASN A 333 -22.35 -2.43 -3.12
C ASN A 333 -21.26 -3.38 -3.61
N TYR A 334 -20.80 -4.27 -2.75
CA TYR A 334 -19.77 -5.27 -3.03
C TYR A 334 -20.37 -6.61 -3.51
N GLY A 335 -21.70 -6.70 -3.52
CA GLY A 335 -22.45 -7.86 -3.99
C GLY A 335 -22.69 -7.89 -5.49
N ASP A 336 -23.11 -9.05 -5.95
CA ASP A 336 -23.56 -9.37 -7.31
C ASP A 336 -25.07 -9.13 -7.53
N GLU A 337 -25.79 -8.72 -6.49
CA GLU A 337 -27.21 -8.37 -6.52
C GLU A 337 -27.44 -6.88 -6.23
N GLU A 338 -28.60 -6.37 -6.63
CA GLU A 338 -29.02 -5.02 -6.27
C GLU A 338 -29.28 -4.92 -4.77
N ALA A 339 -28.73 -3.88 -4.13
CA ALA A 339 -28.91 -3.63 -2.71
C ALA A 339 -29.87 -2.47 -2.48
N LEU A 340 -30.86 -2.68 -1.60
CA LEU A 340 -31.72 -1.63 -1.08
C LEU A 340 -31.20 -1.15 0.27
N VAL A 341 -30.58 0.02 0.28
CA VAL A 341 -29.93 0.57 1.47
C VAL A 341 -30.87 1.51 2.21
N ARG A 342 -31.11 1.23 3.49
CA ARG A 342 -31.88 2.10 4.39
C ARG A 342 -31.02 3.26 4.90
N ILE A 343 -31.50 4.48 4.70
CA ILE A 343 -30.74 5.71 5.00
C ILE A 343 -30.67 6.01 6.50
N ASP A 344 -31.68 5.61 7.28
CA ASP A 344 -31.76 5.89 8.72
C ASP A 344 -30.57 5.28 9.51
N ARG A 345 -29.98 4.21 8.98
CA ARG A 345 -28.74 3.61 9.51
C ARG A 345 -27.57 4.60 9.58
N PHE A 346 -27.51 5.57 8.67
CA PHE A 346 -26.41 6.55 8.58
C PHE A 346 -26.79 7.93 9.13
N ALA A 347 -27.89 8.03 9.89
CA ALA A 347 -28.42 9.29 10.39
C ALA A 347 -27.40 10.10 11.21
N GLU A 348 -26.48 9.44 11.93
CA GLU A 348 -25.43 10.12 12.70
C GLU A 348 -24.45 10.94 11.84
N MET A 349 -24.26 10.56 10.57
CA MET A 349 -23.36 11.25 9.63
C MET A 349 -24.11 12.08 8.60
N LEU A 350 -25.29 11.63 8.16
CA LEU A 350 -26.11 12.34 7.18
C LEU A 350 -26.90 13.50 7.79
N GLY A 351 -27.32 13.41 9.06
CA GLY A 351 -28.13 14.44 9.69
C GLY A 351 -29.37 14.80 8.87
N GLN A 352 -29.45 16.05 8.39
CA GLN A 352 -30.54 16.55 7.55
C GLN A 352 -30.23 16.53 6.04
N HIS A 353 -29.03 16.08 5.64
CA HIS A 353 -28.65 15.99 4.24
C HIS A 353 -29.46 14.92 3.51
N TYR A 354 -30.09 15.31 2.41
CA TYR A 354 -30.86 14.42 1.51
C TYR A 354 -30.34 14.44 0.07
N ARG A 355 -29.24 15.16 -0.18
CA ARG A 355 -28.64 15.32 -1.50
C ARG A 355 -27.12 15.53 -1.42
N GLY A 356 -26.43 15.23 -2.51
CA GLY A 356 -24.99 15.42 -2.61
C GLY A 356 -24.50 15.34 -4.05
N LEU A 357 -23.25 15.75 -4.28
CA LEU A 357 -22.58 15.64 -5.58
C LEU A 357 -21.82 14.31 -5.67
N GLU A 358 -22.15 13.47 -6.65
CA GLU A 358 -21.40 12.24 -6.95
C GLU A 358 -20.13 12.60 -7.73
N ILE A 359 -18.97 12.21 -7.20
CA ILE A 359 -17.68 12.71 -7.67
C ILE A 359 -17.25 12.13 -9.02
N ILE A 360 -17.61 10.88 -9.35
CA ILE A 360 -17.17 10.22 -10.57
C ILE A 360 -18.02 10.67 -11.77
N THR A 361 -19.34 10.76 -11.61
CA THR A 361 -20.29 11.17 -12.66
C THR A 361 -20.48 12.68 -12.73
N ASN A 362 -20.13 13.41 -11.65
CA ASN A 362 -20.41 14.83 -11.48
C ASN A 362 -21.92 15.16 -11.54
N GLU A 363 -22.75 14.22 -11.12
CA GLU A 363 -24.20 14.37 -11.05
C GLU A 363 -24.65 14.59 -9.60
N GLU A 364 -25.70 15.40 -9.41
CA GLU A 364 -26.36 15.51 -8.11
C GLU A 364 -27.23 14.26 -7.88
N ILE A 365 -27.06 13.65 -6.72
CA ILE A 365 -27.87 12.52 -6.26
C ILE A 365 -28.70 12.97 -5.06
N THR A 366 -29.98 12.62 -5.07
CA THR A 366 -30.90 12.79 -3.96
C THR A 366 -31.33 11.42 -3.43
N TRP A 367 -31.54 11.29 -2.12
CA TRP A 367 -32.06 10.07 -1.50
C TRP A 367 -33.26 10.37 -0.59
N GLY A 368 -34.16 9.39 -0.50
CA GLY A 368 -35.28 9.41 0.44
C GLY A 368 -34.98 8.54 1.66
N GLU A 369 -35.93 7.69 2.03
CA GLU A 369 -35.74 6.70 3.09
C GLU A 369 -34.80 5.56 2.68
N THR A 370 -34.68 5.31 1.37
CA THR A 370 -33.83 4.27 0.79
C THR A 370 -33.00 4.79 -0.38
N LEU A 371 -31.89 4.12 -0.64
CA LEU A 371 -31.03 4.28 -1.82
C LEU A 371 -30.79 2.91 -2.45
N THR A 372 -31.10 2.79 -3.74
CA THR A 372 -30.86 1.57 -4.52
C THR A 372 -29.47 1.60 -5.13
N LEU A 373 -28.69 0.53 -4.93
CA LEU A 373 -27.35 0.37 -5.47
C LEU A 373 -27.27 -0.88 -6.36
N PRO A 374 -27.01 -0.73 -7.68
CA PRO A 374 -26.73 -1.85 -8.56
C PRO A 374 -25.54 -2.70 -8.07
N PRO A 375 -25.43 -3.96 -8.55
CA PRO A 375 -24.28 -4.81 -8.28
C PRO A 375 -22.94 -4.12 -8.55
N TYR A 376 -21.97 -4.29 -7.66
CA TYR A 376 -20.63 -3.72 -7.77
C TYR A 376 -20.56 -2.19 -7.96
N LYS A 377 -21.61 -1.46 -7.56
CA LYS A 377 -21.66 0.00 -7.67
C LYS A 377 -20.92 0.65 -6.50
N ALA A 378 -20.00 1.57 -6.82
CA ALA A 378 -19.50 2.56 -5.87
C ALA A 378 -20.13 3.93 -6.12
N LEU A 379 -20.38 4.66 -5.04
CA LEU A 379 -20.68 6.10 -5.05
C LEU A 379 -19.75 6.82 -4.08
N ILE A 380 -19.27 7.99 -4.50
CA ILE A 380 -18.57 8.94 -3.64
C ILE A 380 -19.39 10.23 -3.67
N ILE A 381 -20.08 10.52 -2.57
CA ILE A 381 -21.06 11.59 -2.49
C ILE A 381 -20.52 12.67 -1.56
N LYS A 382 -20.15 13.83 -2.10
CA LYS A 382 -19.91 15.02 -1.27
C LYS A 382 -21.26 15.58 -0.83
N LEU A 383 -21.53 15.59 0.47
CA LEU A 383 -22.81 16.09 0.99
C LEU A 383 -22.96 17.58 0.69
N LEU A 384 -24.15 17.96 0.22
CA LEU A 384 -24.49 19.36 -0.04
C LEU A 384 -25.41 19.87 1.08
N PRO A 385 -25.32 21.18 1.42
CA PRO A 385 -26.23 21.80 2.38
C PRO A 385 -27.72 21.60 2.05
#